data_AF-A0A7V2DHG3-F1
#
_entry.id   AF-A0A7V2DHG3-F1
#
_cell.length_a   1.000
_cell.length_b   1.000
_cell.length_c   1.000
_cell.angle_alpha   90.00
_cell.angle_beta   90.00
_cell.angle_gamma   90.00
#
_symmetry.space_group_name_H-M   'P 1'
#
loop_
_entity.id
_entity.type
_entity.pdbx_description
1 polymer ?
#
loop_
_entity_poly.entity_id
_entity_poly.type
_entity_poly.pdbx_seq_one_letter_code
_entity_poly.pdbx_strand_id
1 'polypeptide(L)'
;MKKQTYQYAESPFNMSRREFITIGGIVIALLALPAVWIRSGIAKRNSYIRARTKGLYTDDTQSKVRVSHGNTAVSKMYTDFAQHPLSEISEELFHTHHYINRRAA
;
A
#
# COMPACT_ATOMS: atom_id res chain seq x y z
N MET A 1 36.79 55.30 -18.86
CA MET A 1 36.54 53.99 -18.21
C MET A 1 36.69 54.15 -16.70
N LYS A 2 35.61 53.96 -15.91
CA LYS A 2 35.69 54.03 -14.43
C LYS A 2 36.44 52.80 -13.90
N LYS A 3 37.58 53.00 -13.24
CA LYS A 3 38.28 51.94 -12.51
C LYS A 3 37.43 51.55 -11.30
N GLN A 4 36.91 50.33 -11.28
CA GLN A 4 36.34 49.76 -10.05
C GLN A 4 37.48 49.25 -9.18
N THR A 5 37.60 49.81 -7.98
CA THR A 5 38.51 49.33 -6.94
C THR A 5 37.80 48.22 -6.17
N TYR A 6 38.14 46.97 -6.44
CA TYR A 6 37.64 45.83 -5.67
C TYR A 6 38.36 45.79 -4.33
N GLN A 7 37.62 46.01 -3.23
CA GLN A 7 38.09 45.73 -1.87
C GLN A 7 37.94 44.23 -1.65
N TYR A 8 39.05 43.51 -1.53
CA TYR A 8 39.04 42.09 -1.24
C TYR A 8 38.68 41.90 0.23
N ALA A 9 37.43 41.55 0.50
CA ALA A 9 37.01 41.08 1.81
C ALA A 9 37.32 39.59 1.91
N GLU A 10 38.31 39.23 2.75
CA GLU A 10 38.55 37.84 3.07
C GLU A 10 37.28 37.23 3.68
N SER A 11 36.89 36.07 3.15
CA SER A 11 35.81 35.32 3.78
C SER A 11 36.27 34.90 5.18
N PRO A 12 35.47 35.10 6.23
CA PRO A 12 35.86 34.76 7.61
C PRO A 12 36.01 33.24 7.86
N PHE A 13 35.83 32.40 6.83
CA PHE A 13 35.84 30.95 6.92
C PHE A 13 37.11 30.37 6.26
N ASN A 14 38.12 30.09 7.08
CA ASN A 14 39.32 29.33 6.68
C ASN A 14 39.06 27.83 6.84
N MET A 15 38.29 27.23 5.93
CA MET A 15 37.93 25.81 5.97
C MET A 15 38.62 25.02 4.86
N SER A 16 39.27 23.91 5.18
CA SER A 16 39.91 23.05 4.19
C SER A 16 38.86 22.25 3.39
N ARG A 17 39.23 21.82 2.17
CA ARG A 17 38.34 21.00 1.31
C ARG A 17 37.88 19.70 1.98
N ARG A 18 38.74 19.11 2.83
CA ARG A 18 38.42 17.87 3.56
C ARG A 18 37.39 18.13 4.66
N GLU A 19 37.59 19.19 5.44
CA GLU A 19 36.62 19.61 6.46
C GLU A 19 35.26 19.98 5.86
N PHE A 20 35.26 20.65 4.70
CA PHE A 20 34.02 20.95 3.97
C PHE A 20 33.26 19.70 3.55
N ILE A 21 33.94 18.70 2.99
CA ILE A 21 33.31 17.41 2.61
C ILE A 21 32.79 16.68 3.85
N THR A 22 33.55 16.66 4.94
CA THR A 22 33.14 16.00 6.19
C THR A 22 31.91 16.68 6.80
N ILE A 23 31.90 18.01 6.91
CA ILE A 23 30.77 18.77 7.46
C ILE A 23 29.55 18.63 6.56
N GLY A 24 29.72 18.74 5.24
CA GLY A 24 28.64 18.55 4.28
C GLY A 24 28.02 17.15 4.38
N GLY A 25 28.83 16.11 4.52
CA GLY A 25 28.36 14.73 4.74
C GLY A 25 27.55 14.59 6.03
N ILE A 26 27.99 15.20 7.13
CA ILE A 26 27.27 15.19 8.41
C ILE A 26 25.92 15.91 8.28
N VAL A 27 25.89 17.07 7.62
CA VAL A 27 24.65 17.83 7.39
C VAL A 27 23.65 17.03 6.56
N ILE A 28 24.11 16.38 5.48
CA ILE A 28 23.25 15.51 4.66
C ILE A 28 22.71 14.34 5.48
N ALA A 29 23.55 13.70 6.31
CA ALA A 29 23.12 12.61 7.17
C ALA A 29 22.06 13.07 8.18
N LEU A 30 22.24 14.23 8.81
CA LEU A 30 21.25 14.82 9.73
C LEU A 30 19.93 15.13 9.03
N LEU A 31 19.97 15.70 7.81
CA LEU A 31 18.77 15.99 7.02
C LEU A 31 18.06 14.73 6.50
N ALA A 32 18.76 13.60 6.40
CA ALA A 32 18.16 12.33 5.99
C ALA A 32 17.36 11.62 7.11
N LEU A 33 17.68 11.89 8.40
CA LEU A 33 17.01 11.24 9.54
C LEU A 33 15.48 11.49 9.59
N PRO A 34 14.97 12.73 9.38
CA PRO A 34 13.53 12.98 9.30
C PRO A 34 12.84 12.24 8.16
N ALA A 35 13.51 12.08 7.01
CA ALA A 35 12.94 11.39 5.85
C ALA A 35 12.66 9.90 6.14
N VAL A 36 13.48 9.24 6.97
CA VAL A 36 13.26 7.86 7.43
C VAL A 36 11.99 7.75 8.29
N TRP A 37 11.77 8.71 9.19
CA TRP A 37 10.56 8.77 10.03
C TRP A 37 9.29 9.01 9.21
N ILE A 38 9.33 9.96 8.27
CA ILE A 38 8.21 10.24 7.36
C ILE A 38 7.87 9.00 6.53
N ARG A 39 8.88 8.32 5.97
CA ARG A 39 8.70 7.08 5.21
C ARG A 39 8.06 5.98 6.06
N SER A 40 8.47 5.84 7.32
CA SER A 40 7.90 4.88 8.26
C SER A 40 6.42 5.15 8.55
N GLY A 41 6.04 6.41 8.76
CA GLY A 41 4.64 6.81 8.96
C GLY A 41 3.76 6.48 7.76
N ILE A 42 4.23 6.81 6.55
CA ILE A 42 3.51 6.50 5.30
C ILE A 42 3.40 4.99 5.07
N ALA A 43 4.45 4.21 5.35
CA ALA A 43 4.44 2.76 5.16
C ALA A 43 3.41 2.04 6.06
N LYS A 44 3.13 2.60 7.25
CA LYS A 44 2.17 2.03 8.22
C LYS A 44 0.69 2.31 7.89
N ARG A 45 0.39 3.20 6.92
CA ARG A 45 -0.99 3.62 6.58
C ARG A 45 -1.97 2.47 6.32
N ASN A 46 -1.51 1.36 5.71
CA ASN A 46 -2.35 0.21 5.36
C ASN A 46 -2.06 -1.03 6.22
N SER A 47 -1.38 -0.87 7.36
CA SER A 47 -0.97 -1.99 8.22
C SER A 47 -2.16 -2.83 8.71
N TYR A 48 -3.25 -2.19 9.13
CA TYR A 48 -4.46 -2.88 9.59
C TYR A 48 -5.17 -3.64 8.46
N ILE A 49 -5.21 -3.10 7.24
CA ILE A 49 -5.76 -3.80 6.07
C ILE A 49 -4.95 -5.08 5.82
N ARG A 50 -3.62 -4.96 5.79
CA ARG A 50 -2.73 -6.12 5.61
C ARG A 50 -2.91 -7.15 6.73
N ALA A 51 -3.09 -6.72 7.98
CA ALA A 51 -3.31 -7.62 9.10
C ALA A 51 -4.63 -8.41 8.94
N ARG A 52 -5.73 -7.72 8.57
CA ARG A 52 -7.04 -8.37 8.30
C ARG A 52 -6.94 -9.37 7.16
N THR A 53 -6.34 -8.96 6.04
CA THR A 53 -6.13 -9.83 4.89
C THR A 53 -5.28 -11.05 5.25
N LYS A 54 -4.21 -10.87 6.03
CA LYS A 54 -3.37 -11.98 6.51
C LYS A 54 -4.16 -12.96 7.37
N GLY A 55 -5.02 -12.47 8.27
CA GLY A 55 -5.90 -13.32 9.08
C GLY A 55 -6.81 -14.19 8.21
N LEU A 56 -7.55 -13.57 7.30
CA LEU A 56 -8.44 -14.28 6.38
C LEU A 56 -7.74 -15.40 5.59
N TYR A 57 -6.53 -15.13 5.06
CA TYR A 57 -5.77 -16.15 4.34
C TYR A 57 -5.18 -17.23 5.25
N THR A 58 -4.85 -16.87 6.49
CA THR A 58 -4.39 -17.86 7.48
C THR A 58 -5.51 -18.86 7.77
N ASP A 59 -6.74 -18.38 7.94
CA ASP A 59 -7.91 -19.23 8.18
C ASP A 59 -8.25 -20.09 6.94
N ASP A 60 -8.18 -19.51 5.74
CA ASP A 60 -8.37 -20.26 4.48
C ASP A 60 -7.36 -21.42 4.34
N THR A 61 -6.09 -21.19 4.65
CA THR A 61 -5.06 -22.25 4.56
C THR A 61 -5.27 -23.39 5.56
N GLN A 62 -5.94 -23.12 6.68
CA GLN A 62 -6.26 -24.12 7.70
C GLN A 62 -7.60 -24.82 7.45
N SER A 63 -8.43 -24.31 6.54
CA SER A 63 -9.71 -24.92 6.21
C SER A 63 -9.54 -26.26 5.52
N LYS A 64 -10.35 -27.25 5.94
CA LYS A 64 -10.41 -28.58 5.29
C LYS A 64 -10.94 -28.52 3.86
N VAL A 65 -11.85 -27.59 3.58
CA VAL A 65 -12.44 -27.36 2.25
C VAL A 65 -12.11 -25.93 1.82
N ARG A 66 -11.44 -25.81 0.67
CA ARG A 66 -10.90 -24.55 0.16
C ARG A 66 -11.45 -24.14 -1.21
N VAL A 67 -12.45 -24.88 -1.69
CA VAL A 67 -13.11 -24.64 -2.98
C VAL A 67 -14.61 -24.61 -2.80
N SER A 68 -15.29 -23.65 -3.43
CA SER A 68 -16.73 -23.42 -3.22
C SER A 68 -17.60 -24.61 -3.62
N HIS A 69 -17.26 -25.29 -4.72
CA HIS A 69 -18.00 -26.48 -5.19
C HIS A 69 -17.76 -27.73 -4.31
N GLY A 70 -16.75 -27.71 -3.43
CA GLY A 70 -16.51 -28.76 -2.45
C GLY A 70 -17.31 -28.58 -1.15
N ASN A 71 -18.05 -27.49 -1.01
CA ASN A 71 -18.90 -27.26 0.16
C ASN A 71 -20.15 -28.13 0.08
N THR A 72 -20.26 -29.08 1.01
CA THR A 72 -21.37 -30.06 1.06
C THR A 72 -22.75 -29.41 1.19
N ALA A 73 -22.86 -28.30 1.91
CA ALA A 73 -24.13 -27.57 2.03
C ALA A 73 -24.55 -26.92 0.71
N VAL A 74 -23.57 -26.38 -0.04
CA VAL A 74 -23.82 -25.81 -1.38
C VAL A 74 -24.23 -26.90 -2.35
N SER A 75 -23.50 -28.02 -2.40
CA SER A 75 -23.85 -29.15 -3.26
C SER A 75 -25.27 -29.65 -2.96
N LYS A 76 -25.62 -29.82 -1.68
CA LYS A 76 -26.97 -30.24 -1.27
C LYS A 76 -28.05 -29.24 -1.69
N MET A 77 -27.81 -27.94 -1.52
CA MET A 77 -28.76 -26.89 -1.96
C MET A 77 -29.02 -26.97 -3.47
N TYR A 78 -27.98 -27.19 -4.28
CA TYR A 78 -28.17 -27.38 -5.72
C TYR A 78 -28.90 -28.69 -6.02
N THR A 79 -28.50 -29.82 -5.44
CA THR A 79 -29.16 -31.11 -5.71
C THR A 79 -30.63 -31.13 -5.30
N ASP A 80 -30.97 -30.56 -4.15
CA ASP A 80 -32.32 -30.64 -3.58
C ASP A 80 -33.25 -29.53 -4.09
N PHE A 81 -32.71 -28.40 -4.56
CA PHE A 81 -33.51 -27.21 -4.90
C PHE A 81 -33.09 -26.55 -6.22
N ALA A 82 -31.89 -25.97 -6.31
CA ALA A 82 -31.51 -25.13 -7.45
C ALA A 82 -31.12 -25.92 -8.71
N GLN A 83 -31.14 -27.25 -8.65
CA GLN A 83 -30.78 -28.23 -9.68
C GLN A 83 -29.30 -28.15 -10.10
N HIS A 84 -28.95 -27.16 -10.92
CA HIS A 84 -27.59 -26.94 -11.42
C HIS A 84 -27.29 -25.44 -11.53
N PRO A 85 -26.01 -25.04 -11.57
CA PRO A 85 -25.65 -23.66 -11.87
C PRO A 85 -26.27 -23.22 -13.20
N LEU A 86 -26.74 -21.98 -13.28
CA LEU A 86 -27.41 -21.41 -14.47
C LEU A 86 -28.72 -22.12 -14.85
N SER A 87 -29.36 -22.84 -13.93
CA SER A 87 -30.76 -23.28 -14.11
C SER A 87 -31.71 -22.08 -14.13
N GLU A 88 -32.94 -22.29 -14.60
CA GLU A 88 -33.98 -21.26 -14.59
C GLU A 88 -34.22 -20.69 -13.18
N ILE A 89 -34.30 -21.58 -12.18
CA ILE A 89 -34.43 -21.19 -10.76
C ILE A 89 -33.21 -20.38 -10.29
N SER A 90 -32.00 -20.76 -10.71
CA SER A 90 -30.78 -20.02 -10.35
C SER A 90 -30.73 -18.65 -11.01
N GLU A 91 -31.17 -18.53 -12.26
CA GLU A 91 -31.24 -17.27 -12.99
C GLU A 91 -32.23 -16.31 -12.32
N GLU A 92 -33.43 -16.80 -11.97
CA GLU A 92 -34.48 -16.00 -11.34
C GLU A 92 -34.09 -15.52 -9.94
N LEU A 93 -33.43 -16.36 -9.14
CA LEU A 93 -33.16 -16.06 -7.72
C LEU A 93 -31.78 -15.48 -7.44
N PHE A 94 -30.74 -15.89 -8.18
CA PHE A 94 -29.34 -15.57 -7.83
C PHE A 94 -28.71 -14.53 -8.76
N HIS A 95 -29.29 -14.28 -9.94
CA HIS A 95 -28.75 -13.33 -10.89
C HIS A 95 -29.47 -11.98 -10.84
N THR A 96 -28.85 -10.99 -11.47
CA THR A 96 -29.40 -9.64 -11.60
C THR A 96 -29.12 -9.12 -13.01
N HIS A 97 -30.05 -8.33 -13.56
CA HIS A 97 -29.95 -7.86 -14.94
C HIS A 97 -29.05 -6.63 -15.11
N HIS A 98 -28.76 -5.89 -14.03
CA HIS A 98 -28.09 -4.60 -14.11
C HIS A 98 -26.98 -4.43 -13.08
N TYR A 99 -25.92 -3.74 -13.49
CA TYR A 99 -24.85 -3.32 -12.60
C TYR A 99 -25.26 -2.05 -11.84
N ILE A 100 -25.25 -2.12 -10.52
CA ILE A 100 -25.48 -0.96 -9.65
C ILE A 100 -24.13 -0.40 -9.19
N ASN A 101 -23.81 0.82 -9.62
CA ASN A 101 -22.60 1.51 -9.15
C ASN A 101 -22.80 2.03 -7.71
N ARG A 102 -22.33 1.24 -6.74
CA ARG A 102 -22.41 1.57 -5.30
C ARG A 102 -21.34 2.54 -4.79
N ARG A 103 -20.48 3.08 -5.67
CA ARG A 103 -19.46 4.08 -5.30
C ARG A 103 -19.88 5.52 -5.58
N ALA A 104 -20.94 5.70 -6.38
CA ALA A 104 -21.43 7.01 -6.78
C ALA A 104 -22.51 7.57 -5.84
N ALA A 105 -22.85 6.84 -4.78
CA ALA A 105 -23.80 7.25 -3.73
C ALA A 105 -23.04 7.77 -2.50
#